data_AF-A0A2J9ED04-F1
#
_entry.id   AF-A0A2J9ED04-F1
#
_cell.length_a   1.000
_cell.length_b   1.000
_cell.length_c   1.000
_cell.angle_alpha   90.00
_cell.angle_beta   90.00
_cell.angle_gamma   90.00
#
_symmetry.space_group_name_H-M   'P 1'
#
loop_
_entity.id
_entity.type
_entity.pdbx_description
1 polymer ?
#
loop_
_entity_poly.entity_id
_entity_poly.type
_entity_poly.pdbx_seq_one_letter_code
_entity_poly.pdbx_strand_id
1 'polypeptide(L)'
;MAEEIKATEQSEETQLYEFKTRFFLKMDEENYVVAMMVAVNQAEAEIYESQNLTEVSAEIYQEVGPDSRLIDGEVKQGEPRVPMLDNEAKQAIMTARLRDATIKIDTLQDAIDLEMATDEEKVQLTAWRKYRVLLSRLNTSTTLAEWPAAPAGGGTE
;
A
#
# COMPACT_ATOMS: atom_id res chain seq x y z
N MET A 1 72.18 24.37 -4.92
CA MET A 1 71.03 24.55 -4.02
C MET A 1 69.92 25.12 -4.88
N ALA A 2 69.16 24.23 -5.51
CA ALA A 2 67.82 23.77 -5.08
C ALA A 2 66.76 24.76 -5.62
N GLU A 3 66.17 24.50 -6.78
CA GLU A 3 64.98 23.66 -7.08
C GLU A 3 63.66 24.42 -6.96
N GLU A 4 62.80 24.17 -7.95
CA GLU A 4 61.44 24.68 -8.14
C GLU A 4 60.52 24.38 -6.94
N ILE A 5 59.37 25.08 -6.88
CA ILE A 5 58.00 24.50 -6.82
C ILE A 5 57.03 25.55 -6.21
N LYS A 6 56.21 26.12 -7.10
CA LYS A 6 54.74 26.18 -7.02
C LYS A 6 54.14 26.54 -5.65
N ALA A 7 53.91 27.83 -5.43
CA ALA A 7 52.87 28.31 -4.51
C ALA A 7 51.70 28.88 -5.34
N THR A 8 51.06 28.01 -6.11
CA THR A 8 49.63 28.21 -6.41
C THR A 8 48.91 27.49 -5.28
N GLU A 9 48.76 28.19 -4.17
CA GLU A 9 47.84 27.79 -3.11
C GLU A 9 46.44 27.89 -3.72
N GLN A 10 46.02 26.78 -4.32
CA GLN A 10 44.62 26.43 -4.52
C GLN A 10 43.97 26.47 -3.14
N SER A 11 43.38 27.62 -2.83
CA SER A 11 42.27 27.72 -1.89
C SER A 11 41.12 26.92 -2.49
N GLU A 12 41.16 25.59 -2.32
CA GLU A 12 39.99 24.75 -2.48
C GLU A 12 39.06 25.06 -1.29
N GLU A 13 38.35 26.18 -1.41
CA GLU A 13 37.06 26.34 -0.76
C GLU A 13 36.24 25.11 -1.13
N THR A 14 36.18 24.16 -0.21
CA THR A 14 35.13 23.15 -0.23
C THR A 14 33.83 23.92 0.03
N GLN A 15 33.28 24.52 -1.03
CA GLN A 15 31.89 24.94 -1.05
C GLN A 15 31.07 23.67 -0.85
N LEU A 16 30.66 23.45 0.40
CA LEU A 16 29.72 22.43 0.77
C LEU A 16 28.44 22.74 -0.01
N TYR A 17 28.26 22.08 -1.16
CA TYR A 17 27.01 22.15 -1.91
C TYR A 17 25.93 21.52 -1.03
N GLU A 18 25.27 22.33 -0.20
CA GLU A 18 24.10 21.91 0.54
C GLU A 18 23.02 21.61 -0.48
N PHE A 19 22.78 20.32 -0.71
CA PHE A 19 21.66 19.88 -1.50
C PHE A 19 20.37 20.34 -0.78
N LYS A 20 19.60 21.19 -1.47
CA LYS A 20 18.30 21.61 -0.98
C LYS A 20 17.29 20.50 -1.26
N THR A 21 16.53 20.09 -0.24
CA THR A 21 15.42 19.14 -0.40
C THR A 21 14.47 19.59 -1.51
N ARG A 22 14.11 18.67 -2.41
CA ARG A 22 13.20 18.90 -3.54
C ARG A 22 12.01 17.96 -3.44
N PHE A 23 10.85 18.44 -3.88
CA PHE A 23 9.56 17.77 -3.69
C PHE A 23 8.96 17.46 -5.04
N PHE A 24 8.52 16.23 -5.24
CA PHE A 24 8.01 15.75 -6.52
C PHE A 24 6.67 15.05 -6.34
N LEU A 25 5.76 15.28 -7.27
CA LEU A 25 4.47 14.62 -7.35
C LEU A 25 4.41 13.74 -8.59
N LYS A 26 3.86 12.53 -8.43
CA LYS A 26 3.41 11.68 -9.53
C LYS A 26 1.91 11.86 -9.68
N MET A 27 1.47 12.05 -10.92
CA MET A 27 0.05 12.13 -11.26
C MET A 27 -0.36 11.01 -12.22
N ASP A 28 -1.65 10.73 -12.26
CA ASP A 28 -2.25 9.92 -13.32
C ASP A 28 -2.76 10.79 -14.49
N GLU A 29 -3.44 10.16 -15.46
CA GLU A 29 -3.98 10.82 -16.66
C GLU A 29 -5.05 11.89 -16.35
N GLU A 30 -5.65 11.85 -15.15
CA GLU A 30 -6.67 12.80 -14.71
C GLU A 30 -6.12 13.85 -13.73
N ASN A 31 -4.79 13.94 -13.59
CA ASN A 31 -4.05 14.84 -12.70
C ASN A 31 -4.23 14.56 -11.20
N TYR A 32 -4.72 13.38 -10.80
CA TYR A 32 -4.75 13.03 -9.37
C TYR A 32 -3.35 12.69 -8.89
N VAL A 33 -2.99 13.17 -7.70
CA VAL A 33 -1.71 12.85 -7.08
C VAL A 33 -1.74 11.41 -6.59
N VAL A 34 -0.91 10.56 -7.19
CA VAL A 34 -0.83 9.11 -6.89
C VAL A 34 0.42 8.72 -6.12
N ALA A 35 1.45 9.58 -6.11
CA ALA A 35 2.61 9.41 -5.24
C ALA A 35 3.27 10.76 -4.94
N MET A 36 3.91 10.84 -3.78
CA MET A 36 4.65 12.00 -3.30
C MET A 36 6.07 11.55 -2.98
N MET A 37 7.08 12.20 -3.54
CA MET A 37 8.49 11.85 -3.38
C MET A 37 9.26 13.07 -2.84
N VAL A 38 10.20 12.81 -1.94
CA VAL A 38 11.12 13.83 -1.41
C VAL A 38 12.53 13.40 -1.77
N ALA A 39 13.23 14.21 -2.56
CA ALA A 39 14.65 14.03 -2.78
C ALA A 39 15.41 14.74 -1.65
N VAL A 40 16.27 14.01 -0.94
CA VAL A 40 17.15 14.52 0.11
C VAL A 40 18.61 14.57 -0.32
N ASN A 41 18.92 14.09 -1.54
CA ASN A 41 20.21 14.26 -2.18
C ASN A 41 20.09 14.42 -3.71
N GLN A 42 21.21 14.80 -4.36
CA GLN A 42 21.27 15.07 -5.80
C GLN A 42 20.89 13.85 -6.66
N ALA A 43 21.38 12.66 -6.31
CA ALA A 43 21.12 11.46 -7.10
C ALA A 43 19.63 11.09 -7.10
N GLU A 44 18.94 11.24 -5.97
CA GLU A 44 17.48 11.06 -5.90
C GLU A 44 16.73 12.06 -6.77
N ALA A 45 17.14 13.34 -6.75
CA ALA A 45 16.51 14.37 -7.59
C ALA A 45 16.64 14.04 -9.08
N GLU A 46 17.82 13.61 -9.53
CA GLU A 46 18.08 13.21 -10.92
C GLU A 46 17.25 11.98 -11.32
N ILE A 47 17.11 11.00 -10.41
CA ILE A 47 16.24 9.84 -10.62
C ILE A 47 14.79 10.30 -10.80
N TYR A 48 14.29 11.18 -9.94
CA TYR A 48 12.90 11.65 -9.98
C TYR A 48 12.61 12.51 -11.22
N GLU A 49 13.54 13.37 -11.62
CA GLU A 49 13.46 14.12 -12.88
C GLU A 49 13.38 13.19 -14.10
N SER A 50 14.14 12.09 -14.10
CA SER A 50 14.12 11.11 -15.19
C SER A 50 12.80 10.32 -15.27
N GLN A 51 12.02 10.28 -14.18
CA GLN A 51 10.75 9.55 -14.09
C GLN A 51 9.52 10.38 -14.49
N ASN A 52 9.71 11.54 -15.14
CA ASN A 52 8.64 12.44 -15.55
C ASN A 52 7.72 12.85 -14.39
N LEU A 53 8.31 13.06 -13.21
CA LEU A 53 7.62 13.59 -12.04
C LEU A 53 7.55 15.12 -12.11
N THR A 54 6.54 15.70 -11.49
CA THR A 54 6.39 17.16 -11.42
C THR A 54 7.02 17.67 -10.15
N GLU A 55 8.07 18.49 -10.27
CA GLU A 55 8.63 19.19 -9.12
C GLU A 55 7.68 20.29 -8.66
N VAL A 56 7.47 20.39 -7.35
CA VAL A 56 6.61 21.38 -6.70
C VAL A 56 7.32 22.04 -5.52
N SER A 57 6.78 23.14 -5.03
CA SER A 57 7.27 23.77 -3.79
C SER A 57 6.91 22.93 -2.56
N ALA A 58 7.60 23.17 -1.45
CA ALA A 58 7.26 22.57 -0.16
C ALA A 58 5.83 22.92 0.30
N GLU A 59 5.34 24.11 -0.07
CA GLU A 59 3.99 24.59 0.25
C GLU A 59 2.95 23.74 -0.47
N ILE A 60 3.06 23.63 -1.80
CA ILE A 60 2.18 22.78 -2.63
C ILE A 60 2.23 21.33 -2.17
N TYR A 61 3.42 20.82 -1.83
CA TYR A 61 3.58 19.45 -1.35
C TYR A 61 2.80 19.18 -0.05
N GLN A 62 2.76 20.14 0.88
CA GLN A 62 2.05 19.98 2.15
C GLN A 62 0.53 20.12 2.03
N GLU A 63 0.04 20.77 0.98
CA GLU A 63 -1.39 20.92 0.71
C GLU A 63 -2.04 19.66 0.12
N VAL A 64 -1.25 18.72 -0.40
CA VAL A 64 -1.76 17.46 -0.98
C VAL A 64 -2.43 16.62 0.10
N GLY A 65 -3.75 16.43 -0.03
CA GLY A 65 -4.54 15.50 0.74
C GLY A 65 -5.04 14.30 -0.07
N PRO A 66 -5.89 13.45 0.52
CA PRO A 66 -6.57 12.37 -0.19
C PRO A 66 -7.33 12.90 -1.40
N ASP A 67 -7.26 12.19 -2.53
CA ASP A 67 -7.96 12.53 -3.78
C ASP A 67 -7.63 13.93 -4.33
N SER A 68 -6.49 14.50 -3.97
CA SER A 68 -6.04 15.79 -4.49
C SER A 68 -5.61 15.69 -5.95
N ARG A 69 -5.91 16.74 -6.72
CA ARG A 69 -5.47 16.96 -8.10
C ARG A 69 -4.55 18.15 -8.16
N LEU A 70 -3.52 18.09 -9.00
CA LEU A 70 -2.70 19.26 -9.32
C LEU A 70 -3.21 19.85 -10.64
N ILE A 71 -3.81 21.04 -10.59
CA ILE A 71 -4.38 21.70 -11.77
C ILE A 71 -3.83 23.12 -11.81
N ASP A 72 -3.17 23.48 -12.91
CA ASP A 72 -2.56 24.81 -13.12
C ASP A 72 -1.58 25.22 -12.02
N GLY A 73 -0.88 24.24 -11.42
CA GLY A 73 0.08 24.47 -10.33
C GLY A 73 -0.54 24.61 -8.94
N GLU A 74 -1.86 24.43 -8.80
CA GLU A 74 -2.57 24.48 -7.54
C GLU A 74 -3.08 23.10 -7.12
N VAL A 75 -3.08 22.81 -5.82
CA VAL A 75 -3.73 21.62 -5.27
C VAL A 75 -5.23 21.88 -5.16
N LYS A 76 -6.04 21.03 -5.78
CA LYS A 76 -7.50 21.08 -5.71
C LYS A 76 -8.04 19.73 -5.28
N GLN A 77 -9.04 19.75 -4.40
CA GLN A 77 -9.76 18.54 -4.04
C GLN A 77 -10.45 17.97 -5.28
N GLY A 78 -10.09 16.75 -5.68
CA GLY A 78 -10.75 16.01 -6.73
C GLY A 78 -12.08 15.42 -6.25
N GLU A 79 -12.78 14.74 -7.16
CA GLU A 79 -13.91 13.93 -6.75
C GLU A 79 -13.40 12.76 -5.88
N PRO A 80 -14.10 12.41 -4.79
CA PRO A 80 -13.71 11.27 -3.97
C PRO A 80 -13.60 10.02 -4.84
N ARG A 81 -12.39 9.45 -4.90
CA ARG A 81 -12.20 8.21 -5.62
C ARG A 81 -12.48 7.08 -4.65
N VAL A 82 -13.08 6.01 -5.18
CA VAL A 82 -13.17 4.77 -4.40
C VAL A 82 -11.73 4.35 -4.12
N PRO A 83 -11.28 4.32 -2.85
CA PRO A 83 -9.91 3.96 -2.56
C PRO A 83 -9.65 2.58 -3.16
N MET A 84 -8.63 2.51 -4.00
CA MET A 84 -8.22 1.24 -4.57
C MET A 84 -7.76 0.37 -3.40
N LEU A 85 -8.46 -0.75 -3.18
CA LEU A 85 -8.03 -1.78 -2.23
C LEU A 85 -6.66 -2.30 -2.65
N ASP A 86 -5.63 -1.78 -2.00
CA ASP A 86 -4.26 -2.18 -2.22
C ASP A 86 -4.03 -3.61 -1.69
N ASN A 87 -2.85 -4.15 -1.96
CA ASN A 87 -2.53 -5.51 -1.60
C ASN A 87 -2.49 -5.75 -0.09
N GLU A 88 -2.11 -4.76 0.71
CA GLU A 88 -2.09 -4.84 2.17
C GLU A 88 -3.51 -4.87 2.72
N ALA A 89 -4.38 -3.97 2.25
CA ALA A 89 -5.80 -3.97 2.62
C ALA A 89 -6.48 -5.31 2.25
N LYS A 90 -6.18 -5.85 1.06
CA LYS A 90 -6.65 -7.19 0.68
C LYS A 90 -6.10 -8.27 1.61
N GLN A 91 -4.81 -8.28 1.96
CA GLN A 91 -4.27 -9.26 2.92
C GLN A 91 -4.94 -9.17 4.29
N ALA A 92 -5.26 -7.97 4.76
CA ALA A 92 -5.97 -7.78 6.01
C ALA A 92 -7.38 -8.42 5.97
N ILE A 93 -8.13 -8.19 4.88
CA ILE A 93 -9.45 -8.81 4.68
C ILE A 93 -9.32 -10.34 4.59
N MET A 94 -8.32 -10.84 3.87
CA MET A 94 -8.04 -12.29 3.75
C MET A 94 -7.81 -12.92 5.12
N THR A 95 -6.93 -12.31 5.91
CA THR A 95 -6.57 -12.76 7.26
C THR A 95 -7.78 -12.75 8.18
N ALA A 96 -8.60 -11.70 8.14
CA ALA A 96 -9.81 -11.59 8.94
C ALA A 96 -10.81 -12.72 8.61
N ARG A 97 -11.03 -13.00 7.31
CA ARG A 97 -11.92 -14.09 6.86
C ARG A 97 -11.38 -15.48 7.24
N LEU A 98 -10.07 -15.70 7.15
CA LEU A 98 -9.44 -16.95 7.59
C LEU A 98 -9.57 -17.18 9.09
N ARG A 99 -9.42 -16.10 9.88
CA ARG A 99 -9.63 -16.13 11.33
C ARG A 99 -11.07 -16.47 11.69
N ASP A 100 -12.05 -15.80 11.06
CA ASP A 100 -13.47 -16.09 11.29
C ASP A 100 -13.82 -17.55 10.96
N ALA A 101 -13.37 -18.03 9.79
CA ALA A 101 -13.53 -19.42 9.40
C ALA A 101 -12.90 -20.39 10.41
N THR A 102 -11.75 -20.03 11.00
CA THR A 102 -11.08 -20.87 12.01
C THR A 102 -11.90 -20.93 13.29
N ILE A 103 -12.40 -19.80 13.80
CA ILE A 103 -13.28 -19.76 14.97
C ILE A 103 -14.52 -20.64 14.77
N LYS A 104 -15.18 -20.56 13.60
CA LYS A 104 -16.35 -21.38 13.27
C LYS A 104 -16.01 -22.87 13.20
N ILE A 105 -14.88 -23.22 12.58
CA ILE A 105 -14.41 -24.60 12.48
C ILE A 105 -14.12 -25.18 13.86
N ASP A 106 -13.46 -24.40 14.73
CA ASP A 106 -13.08 -24.85 16.06
C ASP A 106 -14.35 -25.13 16.91
N THR A 107 -15.33 -24.21 16.91
CA THR A 107 -16.61 -24.45 17.61
C THR A 107 -17.36 -25.68 17.09
N LEU A 108 -17.42 -25.86 15.77
CA LEU A 108 -18.08 -27.02 15.16
C LEU A 108 -17.31 -28.33 15.45
N GLN A 109 -15.98 -28.25 15.53
CA GLN A 109 -15.14 -29.40 15.87
C GLN A 109 -15.30 -29.77 17.35
N ASP A 110 -15.37 -28.79 18.25
CA ASP A 110 -15.66 -29.03 19.66
C ASP A 110 -17.00 -29.78 19.83
N ALA A 111 -18.04 -29.38 19.09
CA ALA A 111 -19.32 -30.08 19.10
C ALA A 111 -19.22 -31.53 18.62
N ILE A 112 -18.35 -31.83 17.64
CA ILE A 112 -18.08 -33.20 17.19
C ILE A 112 -17.36 -33.99 18.27
N ASP A 113 -16.31 -33.40 18.84
CA ASP A 113 -15.45 -34.04 19.83
C ASP A 113 -16.21 -34.33 21.14
N LEU A 114 -17.21 -33.51 21.46
CA LEU A 114 -18.12 -33.68 22.59
C LEU A 114 -19.35 -34.54 22.27
N GLU A 115 -19.46 -35.09 21.05
CA GLU A 115 -20.61 -35.87 20.57
C GLU A 115 -21.95 -35.10 20.64
N MET A 116 -21.89 -33.76 20.58
CA MET A 116 -23.03 -32.84 20.62
C MET A 116 -23.49 -32.37 19.24
N ALA A 117 -22.68 -32.61 18.20
CA ALA A 117 -22.93 -32.10 16.86
C ALA A 117 -24.13 -32.77 16.17
N THR A 118 -25.03 -31.92 15.68
CA THR A 118 -26.10 -32.27 14.73
C THR A 118 -25.54 -32.66 13.36
N ASP A 119 -26.37 -33.29 12.53
CA ASP A 119 -25.98 -33.63 11.16
C ASP A 119 -25.81 -32.36 10.30
N GLU A 120 -26.58 -31.30 10.55
CA GLU A 120 -26.38 -29.99 9.95
C GLU A 120 -25.01 -29.39 10.30
N GLU A 121 -24.57 -29.48 11.55
CA GLU A 121 -23.27 -28.97 12.00
C GLU A 121 -22.10 -29.73 11.34
N LYS A 122 -22.24 -31.05 11.12
CA LYS A 122 -21.25 -31.84 10.36
C LYS A 122 -21.11 -31.37 8.91
N VAL A 123 -22.24 -31.06 8.27
CA VAL A 123 -22.27 -30.50 6.90
C VAL A 123 -21.63 -29.10 6.90
N GLN A 124 -21.98 -28.26 7.88
CA GLN A 124 -21.39 -26.92 8.01
C GLN A 124 -19.88 -26.99 8.24
N LEU A 125 -19.38 -27.90 9.08
CA LEU A 125 -17.95 -28.08 9.35
C LEU A 125 -17.19 -28.37 8.05
N THR A 126 -17.76 -29.24 7.22
CA THR A 126 -17.19 -29.58 5.91
C THR A 126 -17.17 -28.36 4.98
N ALA A 127 -18.26 -27.60 4.93
CA ALA A 127 -18.37 -26.38 4.12
C ALA A 127 -17.35 -25.31 4.56
N TRP A 128 -17.23 -25.06 5.86
CA TRP A 128 -16.26 -24.10 6.42
C TRP A 128 -14.81 -24.52 6.18
N ARG A 129 -14.48 -25.81 6.32
CA ARG A 129 -13.14 -26.33 5.98
C ARG A 129 -12.81 -26.12 4.51
N LYS A 130 -13.76 -26.42 3.60
CA LYS A 130 -13.58 -26.18 2.16
C LYS A 130 -13.40 -24.68 1.88
N TYR A 131 -14.21 -23.83 2.50
CA TYR A 131 -14.10 -22.38 2.40
C TYR A 131 -12.71 -21.89 2.82
N ARG A 132 -12.24 -22.27 4.02
CA ARG A 132 -10.92 -21.87 4.54
C ARG A 132 -9.78 -22.26 3.60
N VAL A 133 -9.83 -23.47 3.02
CA VAL A 133 -8.81 -23.97 2.08
C VAL A 133 -8.86 -23.23 0.74
N LEU A 134 -10.06 -22.93 0.22
CA LEU A 134 -10.19 -22.14 -1.02
C LEU A 134 -9.66 -20.73 -0.81
N LEU A 135 -10.04 -20.12 0.30
CA LEU A 135 -9.62 -18.78 0.69
C LEU A 135 -8.10 -18.70 0.89
N SER A 136 -7.48 -19.67 1.57
CA SER A 136 -6.02 -19.68 1.80
C SER A 136 -5.17 -19.88 0.54
N ARG A 137 -5.77 -20.29 -0.57
CA ARG A 137 -5.09 -20.48 -1.86
C ARG A 137 -5.18 -19.25 -2.76
N LEU A 138 -5.97 -18.25 -2.40
CA LEU A 138 -6.10 -17.03 -3.16
C LEU A 138 -4.87 -16.14 -2.99
N ASN A 139 -4.50 -15.45 -4.07
CA ASN A 139 -3.47 -14.42 -4.06
C ASN A 139 -4.13 -13.03 -3.98
N THR A 140 -3.42 -12.01 -3.48
CA THR A 140 -3.88 -10.61 -3.44
C THR A 140 -4.18 -9.99 -4.81
N SER A 141 -3.67 -10.62 -5.87
CA SER A 141 -3.99 -10.25 -7.24
C SER A 141 -5.43 -10.58 -7.64
N THR A 142 -6.10 -11.50 -6.93
CA THR A 142 -7.51 -11.85 -7.19
C THR A 142 -8.44 -10.78 -6.64
N THR A 143 -9.44 -10.37 -7.43
CA THR A 143 -10.39 -9.34 -7.00
C THR A 143 -11.29 -9.86 -5.87
N LEU A 144 -11.74 -8.98 -4.96
CA LEU A 144 -12.59 -9.39 -3.83
C LEU A 144 -13.90 -10.06 -4.27
N ALA A 145 -14.42 -9.71 -5.45
CA ALA A 145 -15.65 -10.27 -6.00
C ALA A 145 -15.49 -11.76 -6.38
N GLU A 146 -14.27 -12.20 -6.68
CA GLU A 146 -13.96 -13.59 -7.04
C GLU A 146 -13.65 -14.46 -5.81
N TRP A 147 -13.54 -13.87 -4.62
CA TRP A 147 -13.27 -14.64 -3.41
C TRP A 147 -14.48 -15.51 -3.06
N PRO A 148 -14.26 -16.71 -2.49
CA PRO A 148 -15.37 -17.57 -2.11
C PRO A 148 -16.29 -16.84 -1.13
N ALA A 149 -17.59 -17.10 -1.24
CA ALA A 149 -18.57 -16.67 -0.27
C ALA A 149 -18.47 -17.53 1.00
N ALA A 150 -18.64 -16.91 2.17
CA ALA A 150 -18.71 -17.64 3.43
C ALA A 150 -19.94 -18.56 3.42
N PRO A 151 -19.84 -19.78 3.99
CA PRO A 151 -21.02 -20.62 4.20
C PRO A 151 -22.05 -19.91 5.07
N ALA A 152 -23.34 -20.09 4.79
CA ALA A 152 -24.39 -19.64 5.69
C ALA A 152 -24.24 -20.39 7.02
N GLY A 153 -24.14 -19.66 8.13
CA GLY A 153 -24.27 -20.26 9.46
C GLY A 153 -25.72 -20.69 9.64
N GLY A 154 -25.95 -21.94 10.02
CA GLY A 154 -27.31 -22.46 10.30
C GLY A 154 -27.88 -21.87 11.58
N GLY A 155 -28.16 -20.56 11.57
CA GLY A 155 -28.74 -19.79 12.65
C GLY A 155 -29.70 -18.76 12.07
N THR A 156 -30.79 -19.24 11.50
CA THR A 156 -32.03 -18.47 11.38
C THR A 156 -33.09 -19.23 12.15
N GLU A 157 -33.17 -18.93 13.45
CA GLU A 157 -34.41 -18.99 14.22
C GLU A 157 -34.87 -17.55 14.48
#